data_AF-I1Q7J0-F1
#
_entry.id   AF-I1Q7J0-F1
#
_cell.length_a   1.000
_cell.length_b   1.000
_cell.length_c   1.000
_cell.angle_alpha   90.00
_cell.angle_beta   90.00
_cell.angle_gamma   90.00
#
_symmetry.space_group_name_H-M   'P 1'
#
loop_
_entity.id
_entity.type
_entity.pdbx_description
1 polymer ?
#
loop_
_entity_poly.entity_id
_entity_poly.type
_entity_poly.pdbx_seq_one_letter_code
_entity_poly.pdbx_strand_id
1 'polypeptide(L)'
;MGMQWTPPFRRATIRPGTLQLCAGHRCLVLQLARADADAAVPAALRRFLADERVVFVGYGVRSDCRKLKEHHGVEVARTVELLSLAGMGNTSMQRMAEEHLGWFH
;
A
#
# COMPACT_ATOMS: atom_id res chain seq x y z
N MET A 1 -1.38 -5.07 1.51
CA MET A 1 -0.59 -3.93 1.02
C MET A 1 -1.10 -2.68 1.69
N GLY A 2 -0.20 -1.79 2.10
CA GLY A 2 -0.56 -0.45 2.56
C GLY A 2 0.55 0.54 2.29
N MET A 3 0.18 1.82 2.21
CA MET A 3 1.10 2.93 2.01
C MET A 3 0.99 3.96 3.12
N GLN A 4 2.14 4.48 3.56
CA GLN A 4 2.21 5.64 4.45
C GLN A 4 2.81 6.83 3.70
N TRP A 5 2.29 8.02 3.99
CA TRP A 5 2.65 9.25 3.31
C TRP A 5 3.76 9.98 4.06
N THR A 6 4.63 10.68 3.34
CA THR A 6 5.58 11.58 3.99
C THR A 6 4.82 12.64 4.82
N PRO A 7 5.27 12.96 6.04
CA PRO A 7 4.66 14.02 6.85
C PRO A 7 4.60 15.35 6.08
N PRO A 8 3.55 16.17 6.26
CA PRO A 8 3.41 17.46 5.57
C PRO A 8 4.30 18.55 6.20
N PHE A 9 5.57 18.27 6.50
CA PHE A 9 6.47 19.23 7.13
C PHE A 9 7.33 19.98 6.11
N ARG A 10 7.39 21.31 6.26
CA ARG A 10 8.25 22.29 5.55
C ARG A 10 8.31 22.12 4.03
N ARG A 11 7.28 22.58 3.30
CA ARG A 11 7.29 22.73 1.82
C ARG A 11 7.64 21.45 1.03
N ALA A 12 7.76 20.29 1.68
CA ALA A 12 8.02 19.03 1.03
C ALA A 12 6.74 18.57 0.34
N THR A 13 6.84 18.24 -0.94
CA THR A 13 5.75 17.60 -1.69
C THR A 13 5.34 16.32 -0.97
N ILE A 14 4.04 16.14 -0.71
CA ILE A 14 3.50 14.88 -0.18
C ILE A 14 3.80 13.78 -1.21
N ARG A 15 4.56 12.78 -0.80
CA ARG A 15 5.00 11.66 -1.64
C ARG A 15 4.79 10.34 -0.90
N PRO A 16 4.77 9.19 -1.62
CA PRO A 16 4.84 7.88 -1.00
C PRO A 16 6.04 7.79 -0.04
N GLY A 17 5.78 7.58 1.25
CA GLY A 17 6.79 7.47 2.29
C GLY A 17 7.26 6.03 2.44
N THR A 18 6.32 5.15 2.77
CA THR A 18 6.59 3.74 3.06
C THR A 18 5.60 2.85 2.32
N LEU A 19 6.10 1.80 1.67
CA LEU A 19 5.29 0.70 1.14
C LEU A 19 5.40 -0.50 2.07
N GLN A 20 4.28 -1.10 2.42
CA GLN A 20 4.19 -2.29 3.26
C GLN A 20 3.49 -3.43 2.51
N LEU A 21 4.16 -4.58 2.44
CA LEU A 21 3.64 -5.81 1.84
C LEU A 21 3.66 -6.91 2.90
N CYS A 22 2.49 -7.42 3.27
CA CYS A 22 2.38 -8.49 4.26
C CYS A 22 1.81 -9.76 3.61
N ALA A 23 2.38 -10.90 3.97
CA ALA A 23 1.94 -12.23 3.55
C ALA A 23 2.15 -13.22 4.71
N GLY A 24 1.05 -13.79 5.21
CA GLY A 24 1.07 -14.58 6.44
C GLY A 24 1.64 -13.76 7.60
N HIS A 25 2.66 -14.29 8.29
CA HIS A 25 3.28 -13.65 9.45
C HIS A 25 4.51 -12.79 9.11
N ARG A 26 4.72 -12.47 7.83
CA ARG A 26 5.87 -11.67 7.38
C ARG A 26 5.40 -10.40 6.71
N CYS A 27 6.07 -9.30 7.03
CA CYS A 27 5.88 -8.02 6.38
C CYS A 27 7.21 -7.49 5.84
N LEU A 28 7.22 -7.12 4.57
CA LEU A 28 8.27 -6.35 3.94
C LEU A 28 7.90 -4.86 4.03
N VAL A 29 8.78 -4.04 4.60
CA VAL A 29 8.60 -2.60 4.74
C VAL A 29 9.69 -1.88 3.93
N LEU A 30 9.27 -1.05 2.99
CA LEU A 30 10.15 -0.37 2.03
C LEU A 30 10.00 1.14 2.20
N GLN A 31 11.11 1.83 2.48
CA GLN A 31 11.14 3.29 2.64
C GLN A 31 11.30 3.96 1.26
N LEU A 32 10.17 4.22 0.58
CA LEU A 32 10.16 4.87 -0.73
C LEU A 32 10.67 6.32 -0.68
N ALA A 33 10.45 7.04 0.42
CA ALA A 33 10.98 8.40 0.58
C ALA A 33 12.49 8.47 0.79
N ARG A 34 13.13 7.35 1.13
CA ARG A 34 14.59 7.25 1.26
C ARG A 34 15.26 6.72 0.01
N ALA A 35 14.49 6.21 -0.95
CA ALA A 35 14.98 6.06 -2.30
C ALA A 35 15.15 7.49 -2.83
N ASP A 36 16.40 7.91 -2.89
CA ASP A 36 16.85 9.11 -3.57
C ASP A 36 16.24 9.20 -4.97
N ALA A 37 16.14 10.41 -5.52
CA ALA A 37 15.45 10.64 -6.80
C ALA A 37 15.99 9.77 -7.95
N ASP A 38 17.23 9.27 -7.81
CA ASP A 38 17.91 8.41 -8.77
C ASP A 38 17.83 6.91 -8.42
N ALA A 39 17.43 6.54 -7.20
CA ALA A 39 17.22 5.15 -6.80
C ALA A 39 15.84 4.67 -7.22
N ALA A 40 15.79 4.06 -8.41
CA ALA A 40 14.59 3.41 -8.88
C ALA A 40 14.12 2.31 -7.91
N VAL A 41 12.80 2.14 -7.80
CA VAL A 41 12.20 0.97 -7.12
C VAL A 41 12.84 -0.31 -7.67
N PRO A 42 13.37 -1.21 -6.82
CA PRO A 42 14.12 -2.37 -7.27
C PRO A 42 13.37 -3.18 -8.33
N ALA A 43 14.06 -3.61 -9.39
CA ALA A 43 13.44 -4.29 -10.52
C ALA A 43 12.69 -5.58 -10.10
N ALA A 44 13.19 -6.30 -9.09
CA ALA A 44 12.50 -7.46 -8.52
C ALA A 44 11.15 -7.09 -7.92
N LEU A 45 11.07 -5.99 -7.17
CA LEU A 45 9.83 -5.50 -6.59
C LEU A 45 8.87 -5.00 -7.67
N ARG A 46 9.36 -4.30 -8.70
CA ARG A 46 8.55 -3.90 -9.86
C ARG A 46 7.90 -5.09 -10.55
N ARG A 47 8.68 -6.15 -10.83
CA ARG A 47 8.18 -7.40 -11.42
C ARG A 47 7.16 -8.07 -10.52
N PHE A 48 7.41 -8.11 -9.21
CA PHE A 48 6.48 -8.70 -8.25
C PHE A 48 5.13 -7.96 -8.20
N LEU A 49 5.15 -6.62 -8.23
CA LEU A 49 3.94 -5.79 -8.24
C LEU A 49 3.15 -5.92 -9.55
N ALA A 50 3.85 -6.13 -10.66
CA ALA A 50 3.26 -6.33 -11.99
C ALA A 50 2.83 -7.79 -12.27
N ASP A 51 3.01 -8.72 -11.33
CA ASP A 51 2.67 -10.13 -11.54
C ASP A 51 1.15 -10.36 -11.38
N GLU A 52 0.45 -10.68 -12.47
CA GLU A 52 -1.00 -10.95 -12.48
C GLU A 52 -1.41 -12.21 -11.70
N ARG A 53 -0.45 -13.02 -11.26
CA ARG A 53 -0.71 -14.17 -10.39
C ARG A 53 -0.84 -13.76 -8.92
N VAL A 54 -0.44 -12.53 -8.57
CA VAL A 54 -0.46 -12.01 -7.21
C VAL A 54 -1.58 -10.99 -7.07
N VAL A 55 -2.39 -11.12 -6.01
CA VAL A 55 -3.45 -10.16 -5.68
C VAL A 55 -3.04 -9.32 -4.48
N PHE A 56 -2.94 -8.01 -4.67
CA PHE A 56 -2.62 -7.06 -3.62
C PHE A 56 -3.90 -6.53 -2.97
N VAL A 57 -4.20 -7.02 -1.76
CA VAL A 57 -5.33 -6.54 -0.96
C VAL A 57 -4.89 -5.39 -0.07
N GLY A 58 -5.65 -4.31 0.01
CA GLY A 58 -5.36 -3.19 0.90
C GLY A 58 -6.54 -2.26 1.12
N TYR A 59 -6.46 -1.43 2.16
CA TYR A 59 -7.46 -0.40 2.44
C TYR A 59 -7.08 0.89 1.70
N GLY A 60 -7.93 1.35 0.77
CA GLY A 60 -7.58 2.49 -0.09
C GLY A 60 -6.52 2.15 -1.14
N VAL A 61 -6.39 0.86 -1.48
CA VAL A 61 -5.31 0.33 -2.33
C VAL A 61 -5.30 0.94 -3.72
N ARG A 62 -6.46 1.33 -4.28
CA ARG A 62 -6.52 2.01 -5.58
C ARG A 62 -5.83 3.38 -5.55
N SER A 63 -6.00 4.12 -4.45
CA SER A 63 -5.33 5.42 -4.25
C SER A 63 -3.83 5.23 -4.15
N ASP A 64 -3.39 4.23 -3.39
CA ASP A 64 -1.97 3.90 -3.23
C ASP A 64 -1.32 3.51 -4.58
N CYS A 65 -2.00 2.70 -5.39
CA CYS A 65 -1.50 2.26 -6.69
C CYS A 65 -1.39 3.41 -7.69
N ARG A 66 -2.38 4.31 -7.73
CA ARG A 66 -2.31 5.51 -8.56
C ARG A 66 -1.06 6.33 -8.24
N LYS A 67 -0.79 6.55 -6.95
CA LYS A 67 0.36 7.33 -6.52
C LYS A 67 1.70 6.61 -6.72
N LEU A 68 1.75 5.28 -6.62
CA LEU A 68 2.93 4.49 -7.03
C LEU A 68 3.27 4.71 -8.50
N LYS A 69 2.24 4.74 -9.35
CA LYS A 69 2.41 5.02 -10.78
C LYS A 69 2.88 6.46 -11.01
N GLU A 70 2.24 7.44 -10.38
CA GLU A 70 2.57 8.86 -10.53
C GLU A 70 3.98 9.22 -10.05
N HIS A 71 4.41 8.69 -8.90
CA HIS A 71 5.69 9.07 -8.29
C HIS A 71 6.85 8.16 -8.65
N HIS A 72 6.60 6.90 -8.98
CA HIS A 72 7.65 5.90 -9.20
C HIS A 72 7.51 5.15 -10.53
N GLY A 73 6.47 5.41 -11.32
CA GLY A 73 6.22 4.68 -12.58
C GLY A 73 5.99 3.19 -12.37
N VAL A 74 5.49 2.80 -11.20
CA VAL A 74 5.24 1.39 -10.82
C VAL A 74 3.75 1.10 -10.92
N GLU A 75 3.40 0.12 -11.74
CA GLU A 75 2.03 -0.40 -11.83
C GLU A 75 1.86 -1.62 -10.94
N VAL A 76 0.67 -1.77 -10.38
CA VAL A 76 0.26 -2.95 -9.62
C VAL A 76 -0.82 -3.66 -10.44
N ALA A 77 -0.52 -4.88 -10.89
CA ALA A 77 -1.35 -5.55 -11.90
C ALA A 77 -2.74 -5.92 -11.38
N ARG A 78 -2.83 -6.39 -10.13
CA ARG A 78 -4.10 -6.81 -9.53
C ARG A 78 -4.23 -6.34 -8.10
N THR A 79 -5.31 -5.61 -7.85
CA THR A 79 -5.61 -5.05 -6.53
C THR A 79 -7.05 -5.34 -6.13
N VAL A 80 -7.27 -5.56 -4.85
CA VAL A 80 -8.63 -5.69 -4.29
C VAL A 80 -8.75 -4.76 -3.09
N GLU A 81 -9.79 -3.92 -3.10
CA GLU A 81 -10.12 -3.08 -1.94
C GLU A 81 -10.61 -3.96 -0.80
N LEU A 82 -9.94 -3.86 0.35
CA LEU A 82 -10.24 -4.67 1.52
C LEU A 82 -11.69 -4.46 1.98
N LEU A 83 -12.20 -3.23 1.89
CA LEU A 83 -13.60 -2.88 2.18
C LEU A 83 -14.60 -3.70 1.35
N SER A 84 -14.27 -4.00 0.09
CA SER A 84 -15.15 -4.80 -0.77
C SER A 84 -15.21 -6.27 -0.35
N LEU A 85 -14.12 -6.81 0.20
CA LEU A 85 -14.08 -8.18 0.71
C LEU A 85 -14.78 -8.32 2.06
N ALA A 86 -14.73 -7.28 2.89
CA ALA A 86 -15.37 -7.30 4.19
C ALA A 86 -16.90 -7.11 4.12
N GLY A 87 -17.44 -6.71 2.97
CA GLY A 87 -18.86 -6.34 2.86
C GLY A 87 -19.22 -5.08 3.65
N MET A 88 -18.21 -4.29 4.04
CA MET A 88 -18.37 -3.12 4.90
C MET A 88 -18.11 -1.86 4.08
N GLY A 89 -19.17 -1.25 3.54
CA GLY A 89 -19.06 0.00 2.81
C GLY A 89 -18.59 1.15 3.71
N ASN A 90 -17.52 1.85 3.31
CA ASN A 90 -16.99 3.07 3.94
C ASN A 90 -16.82 3.01 5.48
N THR A 91 -16.31 1.90 6.01
CA THR A 91 -15.97 1.75 7.43
C THR A 91 -14.48 1.98 7.68
N SER A 92 -14.05 2.17 8.93
CA SER A 92 -12.62 2.23 9.28
C SER A 92 -12.01 0.82 9.39
N MET A 93 -10.69 0.70 9.18
CA MET A 93 -9.97 -0.57 9.45
C MET A 93 -10.14 -1.05 10.89
N GLN A 94 -10.27 -0.13 11.85
CA GLN A 94 -10.53 -0.47 13.25
C GLN A 94 -11.86 -1.21 13.39
N ARG A 95 -12.96 -0.66 12.86
CA ARG A 95 -14.26 -1.34 12.90
C ARG A 95 -14.24 -2.69 12.20
N MET A 96 -13.51 -2.79 11.09
CA MET A 96 -13.35 -4.09 10.41
C MET A 96 -12.66 -5.13 11.31
N ALA A 97 -11.64 -4.71 12.05
CA ALA A 97 -10.94 -5.59 12.99
C ALA A 97 -11.82 -5.96 14.20
N GLU A 98 -12.60 -5.01 14.73
CA GLU A 98 -13.59 -5.27 15.78
C GLU A 98 -14.62 -6.32 15.32
N GLU A 99 -15.22 -6.12 14.15
CA GLU A 99 -16.30 -6.98 13.66
C GLU A 99 -15.83 -8.37 13.20
N HIS A 100 -14.70 -8.47 12.49
CA HIS A 100 -14.26 -9.72 11.88
C HIS A 100 -13.22 -10.49 12.70
N LEU A 101 -12.48 -9.80 13.56
CA LEU A 101 -11.39 -10.39 14.35
C LEU A 101 -11.67 -10.37 15.86
N GLY A 102 -12.78 -9.74 16.30
CA GLY A 102 -13.09 -9.59 17.72
C GLY A 102 -12.06 -8.74 18.47
N TRP A 103 -11.37 -7.84 17.75
CA TRP A 103 -10.33 -7.00 18.33
C TRP A 103 -10.94 -5.77 18.98
N PHE A 104 -11.17 -5.86 20.30
CA PHE A 104 -11.64 -4.73 21.10
C PHE A 104 -10.44 -4.12 21.84
N HIS A 105 -10.29 -2.80 21.72
CA HIS A 105 -9.24 -2.02 22.38
C HIS A 105 -9.47 -1.86 23.88
#